data_AF-F5YCP2-F1
#
_entry.id   AF-F5YCP2-F1
#
_cell.length_a   1.000
_cell.length_b   1.000
_cell.length_c   1.000
_cell.angle_alpha   90.00
_cell.angle_beta   90.00
_cell.angle_gamma   90.00
#
_symmetry.space_group_name_H-M   'P 1'
#
loop_
_entity.id
_entity.type
_entity.pdbx_description
1 polymer ?
#
loop_
_entity_poly.entity_id
_entity_poly.type
_entity_poly.pdbx_seq_one_letter_code
_entity_poly.pdbx_strand_id
1 'polypeptide(L)'
;MNIGGVYRGNYIQTADYTYALATANHPMFYNIFPNLHFKAVNGKVVQIMIGKGQDLSILPDNRNSAILITSFIIAIFCILYFVCAPIVNLIYATKHRAVRSNQASGNIIICHWIMLLSGTVAVINNFACLFRFLAINMFRSYNEMKLHIIGNNILFAVCIISIVFFLGFSIQENGIVKNKRFFVTVLFSLLLFTLLIVWNFLKLLG
;
A
#
# COMPACT_ATOMS: atom_id res chain seq x y z
N MET A 1 -7.10 30.40 19.46
CA MET A 1 -7.57 29.05 19.09
C MET A 1 -6.75 28.05 19.88
N ASN A 2 -7.36 27.39 20.87
CA ASN A 2 -6.66 26.50 21.81
C ASN A 2 -6.82 25.05 21.29
N ILE A 3 -5.78 24.50 20.69
CA ILE A 3 -5.81 23.22 19.92
C ILE A 3 -5.43 22.04 20.84
N GLY A 4 -5.99 22.00 22.06
CA GLY A 4 -5.54 21.06 23.11
C GLY A 4 -6.55 20.75 24.21
N GLY A 5 -7.86 20.85 23.94
CA GLY A 5 -8.88 20.44 24.90
C GLY A 5 -9.09 18.92 24.90
N VAL A 6 -9.27 18.32 26.08
CA VAL A 6 -9.74 16.93 26.19
C VAL A 6 -11.20 16.89 25.74
N TYR A 7 -11.45 16.44 24.51
CA TYR A 7 -12.80 16.21 24.02
C TYR A 7 -13.39 14.99 24.72
N ARG A 8 -14.55 15.16 25.38
CA ARG A 8 -15.29 14.07 26.02
C ARG A 8 -16.55 13.79 25.20
N GLY A 9 -16.81 12.51 24.93
CA GLY A 9 -18.05 12.02 24.35
C GLY A 9 -18.78 11.15 25.37
N ASN A 10 -20.05 11.44 25.63
CA ASN A 10 -20.92 10.64 26.49
C ASN A 10 -21.57 9.53 25.67
N TYR A 11 -21.48 8.28 26.10
CA TYR A 11 -22.10 7.15 25.42
C TYR A 11 -23.08 6.43 26.34
N ILE A 12 -24.17 5.93 25.75
CA ILE A 12 -25.21 5.16 26.42
C ILE A 12 -25.07 3.71 25.97
N GLN A 13 -25.04 2.80 26.93
CA GLN A 13 -25.03 1.37 26.63
C GLN A 13 -26.37 0.96 26.03
N THR A 14 -26.35 0.40 24.83
CA THR A 14 -27.57 -0.04 24.11
C THR A 14 -27.69 -1.56 24.04
N ALA A 15 -26.57 -2.28 24.15
CA ALA A 15 -26.51 -3.73 24.27
C ALA A 15 -25.24 -4.14 25.02
N ASP A 16 -25.07 -5.44 25.28
CA ASP A 16 -23.85 -5.97 25.89
C ASP A 16 -22.62 -5.52 25.10
N TYR A 17 -21.69 -4.88 25.81
CA TYR A 17 -20.46 -4.33 25.26
C TYR A 17 -20.64 -3.36 24.07
N THR A 18 -21.82 -2.78 23.90
CA THR A 18 -22.14 -1.85 22.80
C THR A 18 -22.68 -0.54 23.34
N TYR A 19 -22.07 0.56 22.91
CA TYR A 19 -22.34 1.90 23.40
C TYR A 19 -22.58 2.85 22.23
N ALA A 20 -23.71 3.55 22.24
CA ALA A 20 -24.07 4.55 21.23
C ALA A 20 -23.85 5.96 21.77
N LEU A 21 -23.42 6.89 20.92
CA LEU A 21 -23.17 8.27 21.31
C LEU A 21 -24.48 8.96 21.75
N ALA A 22 -24.47 9.61 22.91
CA ALA A 22 -25.59 10.41 23.39
C ALA A 22 -25.78 11.67 22.53
N THR A 23 -27.01 12.17 22.44
CA THR A 23 -27.41 13.30 21.57
C THR A 23 -26.73 14.63 21.87
N ALA A 24 -26.24 14.82 23.11
CA ALA A 24 -25.58 16.05 23.55
C ALA A 24 -24.04 15.93 23.51
N ASN A 25 -23.47 15.66 22.33
CA ASN A 25 -22.02 15.54 22.16
C ASN A 25 -21.48 16.38 21.01
N HIS A 26 -20.17 16.66 21.05
CA HIS A 26 -19.50 17.43 20.01
C HIS A 26 -19.69 16.77 18.63
N PRO A 27 -20.02 17.53 17.55
CA PRO A 27 -20.36 16.99 16.23
C PRO A 27 -19.29 16.06 15.63
N MET A 28 -18.03 16.26 16.02
CA MET A 28 -16.92 15.39 15.63
C MET A 28 -17.12 13.93 16.06
N PHE A 29 -17.68 13.67 17.24
CA PHE A 29 -17.93 12.29 17.70
C PHE A 29 -19.05 11.62 16.90
N TYR A 30 -20.04 12.38 16.43
CA TYR A 30 -21.11 11.85 15.60
C TYR A 30 -20.61 11.29 14.26
N ASN A 31 -19.61 11.95 13.67
CA ASN A 31 -19.06 11.54 12.38
C ASN A 31 -17.99 10.46 12.50
N ILE A 32 -17.23 10.43 13.59
CA ILE A 32 -16.03 9.57 13.72
C ILE A 32 -16.29 8.38 14.64
N PHE A 33 -17.08 8.54 15.68
CA PHE A 33 -17.27 7.52 16.71
C PHE A 33 -18.75 7.37 17.12
N PRO A 34 -19.67 7.08 16.19
CA PRO A 34 -21.11 7.03 16.52
C PRO A 34 -21.47 5.87 17.46
N ASN A 35 -20.80 4.73 17.30
CA ASN A 35 -20.97 3.53 18.10
C ASN A 35 -19.61 2.96 18.49
N LEU A 36 -19.49 2.49 19.73
CA LEU A 36 -18.35 1.76 20.26
C LEU A 36 -18.79 0.33 20.58
N HIS A 37 -18.06 -0.65 20.07
CA HIS A 37 -18.25 -2.06 20.36
C HIS A 37 -17.00 -2.61 21.02
N PHE A 38 -17.15 -3.21 22.19
CA PHE A 38 -16.04 -3.80 22.92
C PHE A 38 -16.06 -5.31 22.73
N LYS A 39 -14.95 -5.88 22.26
CA LYS A 39 -14.79 -7.34 22.25
C LYS A 39 -14.21 -7.76 23.59
N ALA A 40 -14.95 -8.59 24.33
CA ALA A 40 -14.48 -9.16 25.59
C ALA A 40 -14.14 -10.64 25.41
N VAL A 41 -13.00 -11.07 25.97
CA VAL A 41 -12.60 -12.48 26.08
C VAL A 41 -12.33 -12.76 27.55
N ASN A 42 -12.97 -13.79 28.11
CA ASN A 42 -12.88 -14.14 29.54
C ASN A 42 -13.20 -12.96 30.48
N GLY A 43 -14.23 -12.16 30.15
CA GLY A 43 -14.67 -11.01 30.95
C GLY A 43 -13.76 -9.78 30.88
N LYS A 44 -12.66 -9.83 30.12
CA LYS A 44 -11.76 -8.70 29.90
C LYS A 44 -11.94 -8.15 28.49
N VAL A 45 -12.08 -6.83 28.38
CA VAL A 45 -12.09 -6.13 27.10
C VAL A 45 -10.71 -6.24 26.46
N VAL A 46 -10.65 -6.83 25.27
CA VAL A 46 -9.40 -7.03 24.51
C VAL A 46 -9.31 -6.14 23.27
N GLN A 47 -10.44 -5.63 22.78
CA GLN A 47 -10.49 -4.86 21.53
C GLN A 47 -11.61 -3.82 21.61
N ILE A 48 -11.33 -2.61 21.13
CA ILE A 48 -12.33 -1.53 20.99
C ILE A 48 -12.53 -1.33 19.50
N MET A 49 -13.70 -1.75 19.02
CA MET A 49 -14.13 -1.53 17.66
C MET A 49 -14.97 -0.25 17.61
N ILE A 50 -14.65 0.65 16.70
CA ILE A 50 -15.39 1.90 16.55
C ILE A 50 -16.05 2.01 15.18
N GLY A 51 -17.25 2.58 15.15
CA GLY A 51 -18.04 2.78 13.95
C GLY A 51 -18.35 1.44 13.30
N LYS A 52 -18.12 1.35 11.99
CA LYS A 52 -18.30 0.11 11.21
C LYS A 52 -17.06 -0.81 11.25
N GLY A 53 -16.47 -1.02 12.43
CA GLY A 53 -15.46 -2.08 12.65
C GLY A 53 -13.98 -1.66 12.60
N GLN A 54 -13.64 -0.42 12.95
CA GLN A 54 -12.22 -0.02 13.10
C GLN A 54 -11.68 -0.42 14.47
N ASP A 55 -10.49 -1.01 14.51
CA ASP A 55 -9.83 -1.42 15.75
C ASP A 55 -8.89 -0.31 16.27
N LEU A 56 -9.11 0.16 17.51
CA LEU A 56 -8.21 1.06 18.23
C LEU A 56 -7.25 0.32 19.18
N SER A 57 -7.17 -1.01 19.09
CA SER A 57 -6.20 -1.79 19.86
C SER A 57 -4.77 -1.29 19.61
N ILE A 58 -3.94 -1.47 20.63
CA ILE A 58 -2.51 -1.15 20.59
C ILE A 58 -1.92 -1.89 19.38
N LEU A 59 -1.02 -1.23 18.64
CA LEU A 59 -0.31 -1.88 17.53
C LEU A 59 0.21 -3.25 18.01
N PRO A 60 0.03 -4.32 17.23
CA PRO A 60 0.50 -5.64 17.64
C PRO A 60 2.01 -5.59 17.92
N ASP A 61 2.47 -6.32 18.94
CA ASP A 61 3.82 -6.21 19.51
C ASP A 61 4.97 -6.36 18.48
N ASN A 62 4.67 -6.94 17.31
CA ASN A 62 5.60 -7.08 16.18
C ASN A 62 5.73 -5.83 15.30
N ARG A 63 5.00 -4.74 15.57
CA ARG A 63 5.03 -3.48 14.80
C ARG A 63 5.50 -2.31 15.67
N ASN A 64 6.82 -2.14 15.75
CA ASN A 64 7.46 -1.01 16.41
C ASN A 64 7.47 0.26 15.52
N SER A 65 7.53 1.45 16.13
CA SER A 65 7.62 2.75 15.45
C SER A 65 8.81 2.84 14.49
N ALA A 66 9.94 2.20 14.81
CA ALA A 66 11.09 2.11 13.92
C ALA A 66 10.74 1.41 12.58
N ILE A 67 10.00 0.30 12.63
CA ILE A 67 9.59 -0.46 11.44
C ILE A 67 8.65 0.40 10.57
N LEU A 68 7.77 1.18 11.20
CA LEU A 68 6.88 2.10 10.51
C LEU A 68 7.68 3.19 9.77
N ILE A 69 8.63 3.84 10.43
CA ILE A 69 9.47 4.89 9.84
C ILE A 69 10.29 4.33 8.68
N THR A 70 10.96 3.19 8.88
CA THR A 70 11.76 2.54 7.83
C THR A 70 10.89 2.16 6.63
N SER A 71 9.73 1.56 6.87
CA SER A 71 8.78 1.20 5.81
C SER A 71 8.31 2.43 5.02
N PHE A 72 8.04 3.53 5.72
CA PHE A 72 7.61 4.79 5.11
C PHE A 72 8.68 5.39 4.21
N ILE A 73 9.93 5.41 4.66
CA ILE A 73 11.07 5.89 3.86
C ILE A 73 11.23 5.05 2.59
N ILE A 74 11.20 3.72 2.72
CA ILE A 74 11.29 2.80 1.56
C ILE A 74 10.13 3.05 0.60
N ALA A 75 8.91 3.25 1.12
CA ALA A 75 7.73 3.54 0.30
C ALA A 75 7.93 4.83 -0.53
N ILE A 76 8.43 5.91 0.07
CA ILE A 76 8.73 7.17 -0.65
C ILE A 76 9.69 6.91 -1.79
N PHE A 77 10.81 6.21 -1.55
CA PHE A 77 11.78 5.92 -2.60
C PHE A 77 11.18 5.06 -3.72
N CYS A 78 10.35 4.07 -3.39
CA CYS A 78 9.65 3.26 -4.39
C CYS A 78 8.70 4.11 -5.23
N ILE A 79 7.91 4.98 -4.59
CA ILE A 79 6.98 5.88 -5.28
C ILE A 79 7.73 6.79 -6.25
N LEU A 80 8.77 7.49 -5.76
CA LEU A 80 9.58 8.38 -6.59
C LEU A 80 10.18 7.63 -7.78
N TYR A 81 10.71 6.43 -7.53
CA TYR A 81 11.27 5.59 -8.59
C TYR A 81 10.22 5.24 -9.66
N PHE A 82 9.07 4.68 -9.28
CA PHE A 82 8.06 4.23 -10.23
C PHE A 82 7.26 5.36 -10.89
N VAL A 83 7.31 6.57 -10.35
CA VAL A 83 6.75 7.77 -11.00
C VAL A 83 7.77 8.39 -11.97
N CYS A 84 9.02 8.54 -11.58
CA CYS A 84 10.03 9.21 -12.40
C CYS A 84 10.65 8.31 -13.48
N ALA A 85 10.92 7.04 -13.18
CA ALA A 85 11.57 6.11 -14.10
C ALA A 85 10.85 5.91 -15.45
N PRO A 86 9.50 5.78 -15.55
CA PRO A 86 8.84 5.68 -16.86
C PRO A 86 9.08 6.93 -17.72
N ILE A 87 9.00 8.12 -17.11
CA ILE A 87 9.17 9.40 -17.79
C ILE A 87 10.60 9.52 -18.32
N VAL A 88 11.60 9.24 -17.47
CA VAL A 88 13.02 9.29 -17.85
C VAL A 88 13.33 8.29 -18.97
N ASN A 89 12.83 7.06 -18.86
CA ASN A 89 13.05 6.03 -19.89
C ASN A 89 12.39 6.39 -21.22
N LEU A 90 11.22 7.03 -21.20
CA LEU A 90 10.52 7.48 -22.40
C LEU A 90 11.29 8.61 -23.10
N ILE A 91 11.77 9.62 -22.34
CA ILE A 91 12.61 10.71 -22.87
C ILE A 91 13.91 10.17 -23.47
N TYR A 92 14.55 9.21 -22.80
CA TYR A 92 15.79 8.62 -23.30
C TYR A 92 15.55 7.80 -24.58
N ALA A 93 14.46 7.04 -24.64
CA ALA A 93 14.09 6.23 -25.80
C ALA A 93 13.79 7.09 -27.05
N THR A 94 13.19 8.27 -26.88
CA THR A 94 12.91 9.19 -28.00
C THR A 94 14.15 9.93 -28.48
N LYS A 95 15.02 10.39 -27.57
CA LYS A 95 16.25 11.13 -27.92
C LYS A 95 17.36 10.26 -28.53
N HIS A 96 17.46 8.99 -28.12
CA HIS A 96 18.58 8.12 -28.52
C HIS A 96 18.17 6.94 -29.41
N ARG A 97 17.12 7.13 -30.23
CA ARG A 97 16.58 6.08 -31.12
C ARG A 97 17.63 5.46 -32.06
N ALA A 98 18.69 6.20 -32.40
CA ALA A 98 19.76 5.80 -33.33
C ALA A 98 20.90 4.96 -32.69
N VAL A 99 21.06 4.93 -31.35
CA VAL A 99 22.21 4.28 -30.67
C VAL A 99 21.87 2.84 -30.20
N ARG A 100 20.79 2.26 -30.74
CA ARG A 100 20.21 0.99 -30.27
C ARG A 100 21.02 -0.27 -30.56
N SER A 101 22.10 -0.21 -31.36
CA SER A 101 22.80 -1.42 -31.83
C SER A 101 23.62 -2.15 -30.76
N ASN A 102 23.76 -1.61 -29.55
CA ASN A 102 24.50 -2.23 -28.44
C ASN A 102 23.62 -2.51 -27.19
N GLN A 103 22.30 -2.43 -27.32
CA GLN A 103 21.39 -2.59 -26.18
C GLN A 103 20.91 -4.04 -26.01
N ALA A 104 20.64 -4.40 -24.75
CA ALA A 104 20.11 -5.70 -24.32
C ALA A 104 18.98 -6.21 -25.22
N SER A 105 18.77 -7.52 -25.26
CA SER A 105 17.76 -8.10 -26.14
C SER A 105 16.37 -7.51 -25.94
N GLY A 106 15.56 -7.55 -27.00
CA GLY A 106 14.19 -7.04 -26.99
C GLY A 106 13.36 -7.63 -25.85
N ASN A 107 13.57 -8.91 -25.52
CA ASN A 107 12.85 -9.61 -24.45
C ASN A 107 13.15 -9.03 -23.07
N ILE A 108 14.41 -8.71 -22.78
CA ILE A 108 14.81 -8.09 -21.51
C ILE A 108 14.21 -6.70 -21.36
N ILE A 109 14.21 -5.94 -22.47
CA ILE A 109 13.60 -4.60 -22.50
C ILE A 109 12.09 -4.72 -22.23
N ILE A 110 11.41 -5.70 -22.82
CA ILE A 110 9.99 -5.96 -22.57
C ILE A 110 9.74 -6.28 -21.10
N CYS A 111 10.48 -7.24 -20.52
CA CYS A 111 10.34 -7.60 -19.10
C CYS A 111 10.57 -6.38 -18.20
N HIS A 112 11.57 -5.56 -18.49
CA HIS A 112 11.83 -4.31 -17.77
C HIS A 112 10.67 -3.34 -17.82
N TRP A 113 10.09 -3.11 -19.01
CA TRP A 113 8.93 -2.25 -19.15
C TRP A 113 7.70 -2.80 -18.43
N ILE A 114 7.47 -4.11 -18.46
CA ILE A 114 6.36 -4.75 -17.73
C ILE A 114 6.55 -4.56 -16.22
N MET A 115 7.74 -4.81 -15.68
CA MET A 115 8.05 -4.58 -14.26
C MET A 115 7.79 -3.11 -13.89
N LEU A 116 8.30 -2.19 -14.68
CA LEU A 116 8.18 -0.77 -14.44
C LEU A 116 6.72 -0.29 -14.49
N LEU A 117 5.95 -0.70 -15.50
CA LEU A 117 4.53 -0.38 -15.61
C LEU A 117 3.72 -1.02 -14.47
N SER A 118 4.00 -2.28 -14.13
CA SER A 118 3.30 -2.97 -13.03
C SER A 118 3.51 -2.25 -11.69
N GLY A 119 4.74 -1.80 -11.41
CA GLY A 119 5.05 -1.01 -10.23
C GLY A 119 4.40 0.37 -10.24
N THR A 120 4.41 1.08 -11.38
CA THR A 120 3.72 2.37 -11.52
C THR A 120 2.21 2.24 -11.29
N VAL A 121 1.55 1.25 -11.91
CA VAL A 121 0.11 1.02 -11.72
C VAL A 121 -0.18 0.60 -10.27
N ALA A 122 0.68 -0.20 -9.65
CA ALA A 122 0.53 -0.57 -8.24
C ALA A 122 0.60 0.68 -7.34
N VAL A 123 1.57 1.56 -7.56
CA VAL A 123 1.68 2.84 -6.83
C VAL A 123 0.41 3.67 -7.01
N ILE A 124 -0.07 3.86 -8.25
CA ILE A 124 -1.29 4.63 -8.53
C ILE A 124 -2.52 4.01 -7.86
N ASN A 125 -2.68 2.69 -7.95
CA ASN A 125 -3.80 1.96 -7.36
C ASN A 125 -3.82 2.12 -5.83
N ASN A 126 -2.66 2.04 -5.17
CA ASN A 126 -2.55 2.21 -3.73
C ASN A 126 -2.72 3.69 -3.32
N PHE A 127 -2.24 4.66 -4.09
CA PHE A 127 -2.55 6.08 -3.86
C PHE A 127 -4.04 6.36 -3.99
N ALA A 128 -4.72 5.80 -5.00
CA ALA A 128 -6.16 5.94 -5.16
C ALA A 128 -6.91 5.34 -3.97
N CYS A 129 -6.47 4.16 -3.49
CA CYS A 129 -7.02 3.54 -2.28
C CYS A 129 -6.82 4.42 -1.04
N LEU A 130 -5.61 4.91 -0.81
CA LEU A 130 -5.27 5.78 0.33
C LEU A 130 -5.99 7.12 0.28
N PHE A 131 -6.04 7.77 -0.88
CA PHE A 131 -6.76 9.02 -1.07
C PHE A 131 -8.25 8.84 -0.79
N ARG A 132 -8.86 7.76 -1.28
CA ARG A 132 -10.27 7.45 -1.00
C ARG A 132 -10.53 7.17 0.48
N PHE A 133 -9.58 6.55 1.17
CA PHE A 133 -9.64 6.28 2.61
C PHE A 133 -9.48 7.55 3.45
N LEU A 134 -8.52 8.42 3.11
CA LEU A 134 -8.17 9.61 3.88
C LEU A 134 -9.04 10.83 3.57
N ALA A 135 -9.38 11.07 2.31
CA ALA A 135 -10.00 12.31 1.86
C ALA A 135 -11.54 12.26 1.78
N ILE A 136 -12.12 11.08 1.52
CA ILE A 136 -13.57 10.97 1.26
C ILE A 136 -14.31 10.39 2.46
N ASN A 137 -13.93 9.20 2.93
CA ASN A 137 -14.60 8.56 4.06
C ASN A 137 -13.67 7.51 4.69
N MET A 138 -13.41 7.66 5.99
CA MET A 138 -12.62 6.70 6.78
C MET A 138 -13.35 5.37 7.00
N PHE A 139 -14.67 5.32 6.81
CA PHE A 139 -15.56 4.19 7.11
C PHE A 139 -16.10 3.49 5.85
N ARG A 140 -15.21 3.03 4.97
CA ARG A 140 -15.61 2.33 3.74
C ARG A 140 -15.87 0.83 3.95
N SER A 141 -16.79 0.32 3.14
CA SER A 141 -17.14 -1.10 3.05
C SER A 141 -15.99 -1.92 2.47
N TYR A 142 -15.81 -3.13 3.02
CA TYR A 142 -14.86 -4.14 2.54
C TYR A 142 -14.94 -4.39 1.02
N ASN A 143 -16.14 -4.35 0.45
CA ASN A 143 -16.35 -4.58 -0.98
C ASN A 143 -15.65 -3.55 -1.87
N GLU A 144 -15.48 -2.32 -1.40
CA GLU A 144 -14.77 -1.28 -2.18
C GLU A 144 -13.25 -1.49 -2.13
N MET A 145 -12.72 -1.95 -1.01
CA MET A 145 -11.28 -2.25 -0.87
C MET A 145 -10.89 -3.52 -1.63
N LYS A 146 -11.81 -4.48 -1.76
CA LYS A 146 -11.59 -5.75 -2.46
C LYS A 146 -11.08 -5.55 -3.89
N LEU A 147 -11.61 -4.57 -4.63
CA LEU A 147 -11.18 -4.30 -6.00
C LEU A 147 -9.70 -3.88 -6.06
N HIS A 148 -9.27 -3.01 -5.14
CA HIS A 148 -7.88 -2.57 -5.05
C HIS A 148 -6.94 -3.71 -4.68
N ILE A 149 -7.35 -4.59 -3.75
CA ILE A 149 -6.58 -5.76 -3.31
C ILE A 149 -6.43 -6.78 -4.44
N ILE A 150 -7.51 -7.07 -5.19
CA ILE A 150 -7.46 -7.97 -6.35
C ILE A 150 -6.51 -7.39 -7.41
N GLY A 151 -6.62 -6.10 -7.71
CA GLY A 151 -5.73 -5.42 -8.64
C GLY A 151 -4.25 -5.55 -8.24
N ASN A 152 -3.93 -5.32 -6.96
CA ASN A 152 -2.56 -5.48 -6.46
C ASN A 152 -2.04 -6.92 -6.60
N ASN A 153 -2.89 -7.94 -6.38
CA ASN A 153 -2.50 -9.35 -6.55
C ASN A 153 -2.17 -9.70 -8.00
N ILE A 154 -2.96 -9.22 -8.96
CA ILE A 154 -2.69 -9.43 -10.38
C ILE A 154 -1.36 -8.76 -10.76
N LEU A 155 -1.14 -7.52 -10.32
CA LEU A 155 0.09 -6.78 -10.58
C LEU A 155 1.31 -7.47 -9.96
N PHE A 156 1.17 -8.01 -8.76
CA PHE A 156 2.21 -8.79 -8.09
C PHE A 156 2.59 -10.03 -8.91
N ALA A 157 1.60 -10.81 -9.35
CA ALA A 157 1.83 -12.00 -10.17
C ALA A 157 2.56 -11.66 -11.48
N VAL A 158 2.10 -10.62 -12.19
CA VAL A 158 2.73 -10.14 -13.43
C VAL A 158 4.17 -9.68 -13.17
N CYS A 159 4.43 -8.98 -12.07
CA CYS A 159 5.76 -8.53 -11.71
C CYS A 159 6.71 -9.69 -11.43
N ILE A 160 6.28 -10.68 -10.63
CA ILE A 160 7.09 -11.88 -10.31
C ILE A 160 7.42 -12.67 -11.58
N ILE A 161 6.41 -12.92 -12.43
CA ILE A 161 6.62 -13.60 -13.71
C ILE A 161 7.66 -12.85 -14.55
N SER A 162 7.57 -11.52 -14.60
CA SER A 162 8.51 -10.68 -15.36
C SER A 162 9.93 -10.72 -14.80
N ILE A 163 10.09 -10.77 -13.47
CA ILE A 163 11.40 -10.94 -12.81
C ILE A 163 12.00 -12.31 -13.16
N VAL A 164 11.21 -13.38 -13.12
CA VAL A 164 11.68 -14.74 -13.45
C VAL A 164 12.16 -14.82 -14.90
N PHE A 165 11.36 -14.31 -15.85
CA PHE A 165 11.77 -14.25 -17.26
C PHE A 165 12.99 -13.36 -17.47
N PHE A 166 13.04 -12.20 -16.81
CA PHE A 166 14.21 -11.31 -16.86
C PHE A 166 15.48 -12.03 -16.43
N LEU A 167 15.45 -12.75 -15.30
CA LEU A 167 16.61 -13.51 -14.81
C LEU A 167 16.96 -14.68 -15.73
N GLY A 168 15.96 -15.39 -16.27
CA GLY A 168 16.16 -16.49 -17.22
C GLY A 168 16.87 -16.04 -18.51
N PHE A 169 16.39 -14.97 -19.13
CA PHE A 169 17.06 -14.37 -20.29
C PHE A 169 18.42 -13.75 -19.89
N SER A 170 18.53 -13.26 -18.65
CA SER A 170 19.76 -12.68 -18.13
C SER A 170 20.95 -13.62 -18.09
N ILE A 171 20.71 -14.88 -17.78
CA ILE A 171 21.75 -15.89 -17.65
C ILE A 171 22.21 -16.37 -19.03
N GLN A 172 21.30 -16.45 -20.00
CA GLN A 172 21.61 -16.97 -21.35
C GLN A 172 22.47 -16.01 -22.17
N GLU A 173 22.28 -14.70 -22.01
CA GLU A 173 22.89 -13.72 -22.92
C GLU A 173 24.27 -13.20 -22.49
N ASN A 174 24.80 -13.58 -21.31
CA ASN A 174 26.14 -13.23 -20.76
C ASN A 174 26.55 -11.73 -20.74
N GLY A 175 25.78 -10.81 -21.34
CA GLY A 175 26.09 -9.38 -21.48
C GLY A 175 25.43 -8.48 -20.44
N ILE A 176 24.63 -9.05 -19.53
CA ILE A 176 23.61 -8.32 -18.77
C ILE A 176 24.11 -7.76 -17.44
N VAL A 177 25.27 -8.24 -16.99
CA VAL A 177 25.96 -7.74 -15.80
C VAL A 177 26.34 -6.25 -15.93
N LYS A 178 26.32 -5.67 -17.14
CA LYS A 178 26.79 -4.29 -17.37
C LYS A 178 25.74 -3.20 -17.15
N ASN A 179 24.44 -3.49 -17.23
CA ASN A 179 23.43 -2.42 -17.18
C ASN A 179 22.69 -2.35 -15.83
N LYS A 180 23.30 -1.62 -14.89
CA LYS A 180 22.83 -1.42 -13.51
C LYS A 180 21.36 -0.97 -13.40
N ARG A 181 20.81 -0.31 -14.44
CA ARG A 181 19.44 0.22 -14.44
C ARG A 181 18.38 -0.87 -14.27
N PHE A 182 18.57 -2.05 -14.88
CA PHE A 182 17.60 -3.15 -14.79
C PHE A 182 17.55 -3.77 -13.39
N PHE A 183 18.72 -3.96 -12.76
CA PHE A 183 18.81 -4.47 -11.39
C PHE A 183 18.15 -3.53 -10.38
N VAL A 184 18.27 -2.22 -10.59
CA VAL A 184 17.57 -1.23 -9.77
C VAL A 184 16.05 -1.42 -9.87
N THR A 185 15.51 -1.68 -11.06
CA THR A 185 14.07 -1.95 -11.23
C THR A 185 13.62 -3.20 -10.51
N VAL A 186 14.39 -4.28 -10.58
CA VAL A 186 14.10 -5.52 -9.84
C VAL A 186 14.10 -5.26 -8.34
N LEU A 187 15.12 -4.57 -7.82
CA LEU A 187 15.22 -4.25 -6.39
C LEU A 187 14.03 -3.42 -5.92
N PHE A 188 13.69 -2.33 -6.62
CA PHE A 188 12.56 -1.48 -6.25
C PHE A 188 11.21 -2.20 -6.39
N SER A 189 11.07 -3.11 -7.35
CA SER A 189 9.87 -3.94 -7.49
C SER A 189 9.70 -4.87 -6.29
N LEU A 190 10.77 -5.57 -5.90
CA LEU A 190 10.77 -6.44 -4.73
C LEU A 190 10.46 -5.67 -3.44
N LEU A 191 11.08 -4.50 -3.25
CA LEU A 191 10.83 -3.64 -2.10
C LEU A 191 9.36 -3.18 -2.05
N LEU A 192 8.81 -2.71 -3.18
CA LEU A 192 7.41 -2.27 -3.26
C LEU A 192 6.45 -3.40 -2.88
N PHE A 193 6.59 -4.57 -3.50
CA PHE A 193 5.66 -5.67 -3.23
C PHE A 193 5.87 -6.30 -1.84
N THR A 194 7.09 -6.29 -1.31
CA THR A 194 7.34 -6.68 0.09
C THR A 194 6.61 -5.75 1.05
N LEU A 195 6.65 -4.43 0.81
CA LEU A 195 5.87 -3.48 1.59
C LEU A 195 4.37 -3.78 1.51
N LEU A 196 3.84 -4.05 0.31
CA LEU A 196 2.42 -4.39 0.15
C LEU A 196 2.03 -5.67 0.90
N ILE A 197 2.92 -6.68 0.97
CA ILE A 197 2.71 -7.90 1.76
C ILE A 197 2.70 -7.58 3.25
N VAL A 198 3.75 -6.92 3.75
CA VAL A 198 3.94 -6.62 5.19
C VAL A 198 2.78 -5.79 5.74
N TRP A 199 2.30 -4.83 4.94
CA TRP A 199 1.20 -3.94 5.30
C TRP A 199 -0.19 -4.45 4.88
N ASN A 200 -0.30 -5.72 4.47
CA ASN A 200 -1.55 -6.41 4.13
C ASN A 200 -2.36 -5.81 2.97
N PHE A 201 -1.73 -5.04 2.07
CA PHE A 201 -2.38 -4.53 0.86
C PHE A 201 -2.60 -5.59 -0.25
N LEU A 202 -2.14 -6.83 -0.03
CA LEU A 202 -2.38 -8.00 -0.89
C LEU A 202 -3.31 -9.04 -0.27
N LYS A 203 -3.48 -9.06 1.05
CA LYS A 203 -4.35 -10.03 1.72
C LYS A 203 -5.77 -9.50 1.69
N LEU A 204 -6.72 -10.29 1.17
CA LEU A 204 -8.12 -10.05 1.49
C LEU A 204 -8.26 -10.24 3.00
N LEU A 205 -8.65 -9.20 3.72
CA LEU A 205 -9.06 -9.33 5.12
C LEU A 205 -10.13 -10.43 5.17
N GLY A 206 -9.84 -11.50 5.91
CA GLY A 206 -10.75 -12.58 6.26
C GLY A 206 -10.94 -12.55 7.76
#